data_AF-R7ZVL4-F1
#
_entry.id   AF-R7ZVL4-F1
#
_cell.length_a   1.000
_cell.length_b   1.000
_cell.length_c   1.000
_cell.angle_alpha   90.00
_cell.angle_beta   90.00
_cell.angle_gamma   90.00
#
_symmetry.space_group_name_H-M   'P 1'
#
loop_
_entity.id
_entity.type
_entity.pdbx_description
1 polymer ?
#
loop_
_entity_poly.entity_id
_entity_poly.type
_entity_poly.pdbx_seq_one_letter_code
_entity_poly.pdbx_strand_id
1 'polypeptide(L)'
;MRVIKSILIFSFLIIMGSCAVFQPRIPYRIGMSESKFLRQNRTAVISQLGDGQKVYRVNSDERFYLLVTFENGVLTQLEERELAPIWQQQRIMEENPPVNR
;
A
#
# COMPACT_ATOMS: atom_id res chain seq x y z
N MET A 1 -49.84 5.40 -11.80
CA MET A 1 -49.14 4.87 -10.60
C MET A 1 -48.18 3.70 -10.85
N ARG A 2 -48.24 2.96 -11.99
CA ARG A 2 -47.31 1.84 -12.29
C ARG A 2 -45.90 2.28 -12.75
N VAL A 3 -45.80 3.41 -13.46
CA VAL A 3 -44.54 3.94 -14.01
C VAL A 3 -43.60 4.44 -12.91
N ILE A 4 -44.14 5.18 -11.92
CA ILE A 4 -43.39 5.71 -10.78
C ILE A 4 -42.75 4.58 -9.94
N LYS A 5 -43.49 3.47 -9.78
CA LYS A 5 -43.01 2.29 -9.02
C LYS A 5 -41.86 1.58 -9.75
N SER A 6 -41.89 1.54 -11.08
CA SER A 6 -40.81 0.95 -11.89
C SER A 6 -39.54 1.81 -11.91
N ILE A 7 -39.69 3.13 -11.93
CA ILE A 7 -38.56 4.08 -11.87
C ILE A 7 -37.82 3.98 -10.53
N LEU A 8 -38.56 3.85 -9.42
CA LEU A 8 -37.97 3.69 -8.08
C LEU A 8 -37.19 2.38 -7.92
N ILE A 9 -37.62 1.30 -8.57
CA ILE A 9 -36.91 0.01 -8.54
C ILE A 9 -35.61 0.10 -9.35
N PHE A 10 -35.65 0.78 -10.49
CA PHE A 10 -34.47 0.98 -11.34
C PHE A 10 -33.42 1.88 -10.68
N SER A 11 -33.85 2.94 -9.98
CA SER A 11 -32.92 3.82 -9.26
C SER A 11 -32.24 3.10 -8.10
N PHE A 12 -32.94 2.21 -7.41
CA PHE A 12 -32.38 1.42 -6.31
C PHE A 12 -31.29 0.44 -6.78
N LEU A 13 -31.46 -0.16 -7.97
CA LEU A 13 -30.47 -1.05 -8.56
C LEU A 13 -29.17 -0.32 -8.95
N ILE A 14 -29.27 0.92 -9.44
CA ILE A 14 -28.09 1.73 -9.82
C ILE A 14 -27.28 2.14 -8.58
N ILE A 15 -27.96 2.49 -7.48
CA ILE A 15 -27.31 2.89 -6.23
C ILE A 15 -26.55 1.70 -5.61
N MET A 16 -27.14 0.50 -5.61
CA MET A 16 -26.48 -0.72 -5.10
C MET A 16 -25.29 -1.18 -5.97
N GLY A 17 -25.32 -0.94 -7.29
CA GLY A 17 -24.21 -1.27 -8.19
C GLY A 17 -22.96 -0.39 -8.02
N SER A 18 -23.10 0.77 -7.36
CA SER A 18 -22.03 1.77 -7.25
C SER A 18 -20.94 1.41 -6.23
N CYS A 19 -21.21 0.50 -5.29
CA CYS A 19 -20.23 0.07 -4.28
C CYS A 19 -19.20 -0.97 -4.78
N ALA A 20 -19.45 -1.65 -5.91
CA ALA A 20 -18.57 -2.71 -6.40
C ALA A 20 -17.40 -2.21 -7.27
N VAL A 21 -17.47 -0.97 -7.76
CA VAL A 21 -16.50 -0.43 -8.74
C VAL A 21 -15.29 0.22 -8.04
N PHE A 22 -15.42 0.58 -6.77
CA PHE A 22 -14.42 1.35 -6.02
C PHE A 22 -13.56 0.52 -5.05
N GLN A 23 -13.26 -0.73 -5.40
CA GLN A 23 -12.17 -1.43 -4.73
C GLN A 23 -10.88 -1.16 -5.50
N PRO A 24 -9.98 -0.26 -5.02
CA PRO A 24 -8.64 -0.21 -5.56
C PRO A 24 -8.07 -1.61 -5.38
N ARG A 25 -7.86 -2.33 -6.50
CA ARG A 25 -7.25 -3.65 -6.47
C ARG A 25 -5.82 -3.45 -5.97
N ILE A 26 -5.63 -3.56 -4.66
CA ILE A 26 -4.29 -3.75 -4.09
C ILE A 26 -3.76 -5.00 -4.80
N PRO A 27 -2.73 -4.90 -5.67
CA PRO A 27 -2.35 -6.01 -6.55
C PRO A 27 -1.73 -7.18 -5.78
N TYR A 28 -1.47 -6.99 -4.49
CA TYR A 28 -0.72 -7.89 -3.63
C TYR A 28 -1.68 -8.71 -2.77
N ARG A 29 -1.40 -10.01 -2.64
CA ARG A 29 -2.20 -10.95 -1.85
C ARG A 29 -1.28 -11.78 -1.00
N ILE A 30 -1.65 -12.00 0.26
CA ILE A 30 -0.99 -12.96 1.14
C ILE A 30 -0.89 -14.32 0.42
N GLY A 31 0.27 -14.97 0.52
CA GLY A 31 0.58 -16.20 -0.20
C GLY A 31 1.24 -15.99 -1.58
N MET A 32 1.40 -14.76 -2.06
CA MET A 32 2.09 -14.48 -3.33
C MET A 32 3.59 -14.76 -3.22
N SER A 33 4.20 -15.33 -4.27
CA SER A 33 5.66 -15.50 -4.32
C SER A 33 6.40 -14.17 -4.44
N GLU A 34 7.58 -14.08 -3.83
CA GLU A 34 8.50 -12.93 -3.89
C GLU A 34 8.79 -12.53 -5.35
N SER A 35 9.09 -13.50 -6.21
CA SER A 35 9.37 -13.26 -7.63
C SER A 35 8.21 -12.63 -8.39
N LYS A 36 6.96 -13.02 -8.07
CA LYS A 36 5.76 -12.47 -8.70
C LYS A 36 5.53 -11.04 -8.22
N PHE A 37 5.74 -10.78 -6.94
CA PHE A 37 5.64 -9.46 -6.35
C PHE A 37 6.67 -8.49 -6.95
N LEU A 38 7.95 -8.86 -7.00
CA LEU A 38 9.03 -7.99 -7.51
C LEU A 38 8.88 -7.69 -9.01
N ARG A 39 8.30 -8.62 -9.78
CA ARG A 39 7.99 -8.39 -11.20
C ARG A 39 6.96 -7.27 -11.40
N GLN A 40 6.01 -7.15 -10.47
CA GLN A 40 4.98 -6.11 -10.48
C GLN A 40 5.49 -4.80 -9.84
N ASN A 41 6.38 -4.90 -8.86
CA ASN A 41 6.87 -3.76 -8.07
C ASN A 41 8.37 -3.57 -8.26
N ARG A 42 8.76 -3.03 -9.43
CA ARG A 42 10.18 -2.79 -9.75
C ARG A 42 10.85 -1.73 -8.87
N THR A 43 10.05 -0.88 -8.23
CA THR A 43 10.50 0.18 -7.32
C THR A 43 10.63 -0.29 -5.87
N ALA A 44 10.34 -1.57 -5.59
CA ALA A 44 10.46 -2.13 -4.25
C ALA A 44 11.94 -2.13 -3.80
N VAL A 45 12.20 -1.54 -2.64
CA VAL A 45 13.55 -1.47 -2.04
C VAL A 45 13.60 -2.40 -0.84
N ILE A 46 14.69 -3.14 -0.66
CA ILE A 46 14.84 -3.99 0.52
C ILE A 46 15.04 -3.13 1.77
N SER A 47 14.18 -3.30 2.77
CA SER A 47 14.25 -2.59 4.06
C SER A 47 14.94 -3.43 5.14
N GLN A 48 14.72 -4.74 5.11
CA GLN A 48 15.33 -5.69 6.04
C GLN A 48 15.56 -7.03 5.34
N LEU A 49 16.69 -7.67 5.65
CA LEU A 49 17.07 -8.98 5.13
C LEU A 49 17.57 -9.83 6.30
N GLY A 50 16.95 -10.98 6.52
CA GLY A 50 17.35 -11.96 7.52
C GLY A 50 17.26 -13.39 6.98
N ASP A 51 17.62 -14.36 7.82
CA ASP A 51 17.55 -15.78 7.46
C ASP A 51 16.09 -16.23 7.35
N GLY A 52 15.64 -16.40 6.10
CA GLY A 52 14.29 -16.85 5.77
C GLY A 52 13.23 -15.75 5.76
N GLN A 53 13.54 -14.52 6.21
CA GLN A 53 12.62 -13.38 6.19
C GLN A 53 13.19 -12.19 5.41
N LYS A 54 12.38 -11.60 4.53
CA LYS A 54 12.74 -10.38 3.78
C LYS A 54 11.63 -9.35 3.88
N VAL A 55 11.97 -8.09 4.10
CA VAL A 55 10.99 -7.00 4.12
C VAL A 55 11.34 -6.02 3.00
N TYR A 56 10.38 -5.75 2.14
CA TYR A 56 10.48 -4.76 1.08
C TYR A 56 9.64 -3.54 1.41
N ARG A 57 10.16 -2.36 1.08
CA ARG A 57 9.43 -1.10 1.09
C ARG A 57 8.99 -0.75 -0.32
N VAL A 58 7.70 -0.45 -0.48
CA VAL A 58 7.14 0.10 -1.72
C VAL A 58 6.54 1.46 -1.42
N ASN A 59 6.99 2.48 -2.15
CA ASN A 59 6.38 3.79 -2.05
C ASN A 59 5.03 3.75 -2.79
N SER A 60 3.95 4.01 -2.08
CA SER A 60 2.60 4.05 -2.64
C SER A 60 2.21 5.49 -3.02
N ASP A 61 2.64 6.46 -2.21
CA ASP A 61 2.35 7.88 -2.38
C ASP A 61 3.49 8.74 -1.76
N GLU A 62 3.36 10.06 -1.80
CA GLU A 62 4.31 11.02 -1.19
C GLU A 62 4.34 10.96 0.34
N ARG A 63 3.28 10.40 0.95
CA ARG A 63 3.11 10.34 2.41
C ARG A 63 3.03 8.93 2.97
N PHE A 64 2.89 7.90 2.13
CA PHE A 64 2.68 6.54 2.61
C PHE A 64 3.60 5.55 1.89
N TYR A 65 4.11 4.59 2.65
CA TYR A 65 4.86 3.46 2.13
C TYR A 65 4.28 2.15 2.67
N LEU A 66 4.35 1.11 1.85
CA LEU A 66 4.02 -0.25 2.27
C LEU A 66 5.28 -1.01 2.64
N LEU A 67 5.23 -1.72 3.76
CA LEU A 67 6.16 -2.77 4.14
C LEU A 67 5.55 -4.12 3.79
N VAL A 68 6.32 -4.92 3.06
CA VAL A 68 5.89 -6.18 2.48
C VAL A 68 6.85 -7.25 2.97
N THR A 69 6.38 -8.11 3.87
CA THR A 69 7.20 -9.17 4.48
C THR A 69 7.01 -10.49 3.76
N PHE A 70 8.13 -11.11 3.40
CA PHE A 70 8.20 -12.44 2.85
C PHE A 70 8.87 -13.37 3.83
N GLU A 71 8.29 -14.54 4.02
CA GLU A 71 8.90 -15.65 4.75
C GLU A 71 9.02 -16.85 3.81
N ASN A 72 10.23 -17.40 3.70
CA ASN A 72 10.53 -18.50 2.79
C ASN A 72 10.07 -18.24 1.34
N GLY A 73 10.16 -16.97 0.91
CA GLY A 73 9.78 -16.54 -0.44
C GLY A 73 8.28 -16.33 -0.67
N VAL A 74 7.46 -16.40 0.39
CA VAL A 74 6.00 -16.23 0.33
C VAL A 74 5.59 -14.98 1.11
N LEU A 75 4.71 -14.17 0.53
CA LEU A 75 4.17 -12.97 1.16
C LEU A 75 3.32 -13.35 2.38
N THR A 76 3.75 -12.97 3.57
CA THR A 76 3.06 -13.26 4.83
C THR A 76 2.40 -12.02 5.45
N GLN A 77 2.94 -10.82 5.21
CA GLN A 77 2.45 -9.60 5.85
C GLN A 77 2.55 -8.38 4.94
N LEU A 78 1.57 -7.49 5.10
CA LEU A 78 1.48 -6.19 4.44
C LEU A 78 1.11 -5.15 5.50
N GLU A 79 1.96 -4.14 5.66
CA GLU A 79 1.71 -3.00 6.53
C GLU A 79 1.80 -1.71 5.73
N GLU A 80 0.86 -0.80 5.91
CA GLU A 80 0.97 0.57 5.42
C GLU A 80 1.45 1.47 6.56
N ARG A 81 2.43 2.32 6.27
CA ARG A 81 2.96 3.29 7.21
C ARG A 81 3.03 4.67 6.57
N GLU A 82 2.79 5.68 7.39
CA GLU A 82 2.99 7.07 7.00
C GLU A 82 4.48 7.42 7.07
N LEU A 83 4.98 8.14 6.08
CA LEU A 83 6.30 8.76 6.11
C LEU A 83 6.30 9.79 7.23
N ALA A 84 7.29 9.72 8.12
CA ALA A 84 7.42 10.67 9.22
C ALA A 84 7.38 12.11 8.68
N PRO A 85 6.65 13.01 9.35
CA PRO A 85 6.47 14.35 8.85
C PRO A 85 7.79 15.14 8.87
N ILE A 86 8.00 15.95 7.82
CA ILE A 86 9.26 16.66 7.51
C ILE A 86 9.81 17.47 8.70
N TRP A 87 8.97 17.94 9.62
CA TRP A 87 9.41 18.68 10.81
C TRP A 87 10.28 17.86 11.79
N GLN A 88 10.16 16.53 11.79
CA GLN A 88 11.04 15.68 12.60
C GLN A 88 12.45 15.57 12.00
N GLN A 89 12.59 15.60 10.67
CA GLN A 89 13.91 15.57 10.01
C GLN A 89 14.71 16.85 10.23
N GLN A 90 14.04 18.00 10.33
CA GLN A 90 14.71 19.27 10.63
C GLN A 90 15.37 19.26 12.02
N ARG A 91 14.72 18.68 13.05
CA ARG A 91 15.33 18.58 14.38
C ARG A 91 16.57 17.69 14.42
N ILE A 92 16.59 16.61 13.65
CA ILE A 92 17.74 15.70 13.59
C ILE A 92 18.94 16.38 12.89
N MET A 93 18.68 17.18 11.86
CA MET A 93 19.71 17.93 11.13
C MET A 93 20.25 19.14 11.92
N GLU A 94 19.43 19.73 12.78
CA GLU A 94 19.84 20.78 13.72
C GLU A 94 20.69 20.23 14.88
N GLU A 95 20.44 18.99 15.33
CA GLU A 95 21.19 18.33 16.40
C GLU A 95 22.56 17.81 15.97
N ASN A 96 22.75 17.43 14.69
CA ASN A 96 24.04 17.00 14.13
C ASN A 96 24.42 17.84 12.90
N PRO A 97 24.91 19.08 13.09
CA PRO A 97 25.39 19.89 11.98
C PRO A 97 26.58 19.18 11.30
N PRO A 98 26.66 19.20 9.96
CA PRO A 98 27.76 18.58 9.24
C PRO A 98 29.08 19.24 9.66
N VAL A 99 30.00 18.43 10.21
CA VAL A 99 31.38 18.85 10.47
C VAL A 99 32.04 19.05 9.11
N ASN A 100 32.12 20.31 8.70
CA ASN A 100 32.97 20.78 7.62
C ASN A 100 34.43 20.37 7.93
N ARG A 101 35.04 19.57 7.04
CA ARG A 101 36.49 19.40 6.92
C ARG A 101 36.95 20.02 5.62
#